data_AF-A0A1B6FKX1-F1
#
_entry.id   AF-A0A1B6FKX1-F1
#
_cell.length_a   1.000
_cell.length_b   1.000
_cell.length_c   1.000
_cell.angle_alpha   90.00
_cell.angle_beta   90.00
_cell.angle_gamma   90.00
#
_symmetry.space_group_name_H-M   'P 1'
#
loop_
_entity.id
_entity.type
_entity.pdbx_description
1 polymer ?
#
loop_
_entity_poly.entity_id
_entity_poly.type
_entity_poly.pdbx_seq_one_letter_code
_entity_poly.pdbx_strand_id
1 'polypeptide(L)'
;GDKIGNHPVTYDDFGNIIIKILAKPNASKNMIGVCTKCERLGLRIAAPPVDGKANKEMLKFLASTLGIRRSALSITEDNGELKTVKVDAGSIFIEELLAKLMDAQYMKTSYIGHPDYFKINYIDDQYGV
;
A
#
# COMPACT_ATOMS: atom_id res chain seq x y z
N GLY A 1 -17.60 14.70 -7.19
CA GLY A 1 -16.98 13.41 -7.50
C GLY A 1 -15.55 13.50 -7.04
N ASP A 2 -15.36 13.29 -5.74
CA ASP A 2 -14.11 13.53 -5.04
C ASP A 2 -12.99 12.71 -5.63
N LYS A 3 -12.20 13.37 -6.49
CA LYS A 3 -10.95 12.85 -6.98
C LYS A 3 -9.99 12.96 -5.80
N ILE A 4 -9.87 11.87 -5.04
CA ILE A 4 -8.78 11.70 -4.08
C ILE A 4 -7.49 11.85 -4.89
N GLY A 5 -6.91 13.05 -4.89
CA GLY A 5 -5.78 13.42 -5.73
C GLY A 5 -4.57 12.55 -5.42
N ASN A 6 -3.99 11.94 -6.46
CA ASN A 6 -2.64 11.35 -6.49
C ASN A 6 -2.13 10.58 -5.25
N HIS A 7 -3.03 9.98 -4.48
CA HIS A 7 -2.67 9.14 -3.34
C HIS A 7 -2.31 7.73 -3.83
N PRO A 8 -1.29 7.05 -3.27
CA PRO A 8 -0.94 5.68 -3.65
C PRO A 8 -2.01 4.65 -3.27
N VAL A 9 -2.98 5.03 -2.44
CA VAL A 9 -4.13 4.22 -2.03
C VAL A 9 -5.42 4.97 -2.35
N THR A 10 -6.30 4.38 -3.16
CA THR A 10 -7.60 4.96 -3.55
C THR A 10 -8.69 3.88 -3.52
N TYR A 11 -9.92 4.25 -3.87
CA TYR A 11 -10.97 3.29 -4.21
C TYR A 11 -11.15 3.17 -5.73
N ASP A 12 -11.68 2.04 -6.20
CA ASP A 12 -12.33 1.93 -7.51
C ASP A 12 -13.85 2.15 -7.41
N ASP A 13 -14.53 2.16 -8.55
CA ASP A 13 -15.99 2.36 -8.64
C ASP A 13 -16.82 1.26 -7.95
N PHE A 14 -16.20 0.13 -7.60
CA PHE A 14 -16.83 -1.01 -6.94
C PHE A 14 -16.52 -1.09 -5.45
N GLY A 15 -15.85 -0.08 -4.88
CA GLY A 15 -15.48 -0.02 -3.47
C GLY A 15 -14.31 -0.91 -3.08
N ASN A 16 -13.55 -1.45 -4.05
CA ASN A 16 -12.29 -2.12 -3.76
C ASN A 16 -11.21 -1.07 -3.48
N ILE A 17 -10.26 -1.40 -2.62
CA ILE A 17 -9.11 -0.54 -2.37
C ILE A 17 -8.05 -0.82 -3.43
N ILE A 18 -7.53 0.23 -4.05
CA ILE A 18 -6.48 0.17 -5.07
C ILE A 18 -5.19 0.71 -4.47
N ILE A 19 -4.12 -0.10 -4.52
CA ILE A 19 -2.78 0.27 -4.06
C ILE A 19 -1.84 0.32 -5.27
N LYS A 20 -1.36 1.52 -5.60
CA LYS A 20 -0.32 1.73 -6.61
C LYS A 20 1.05 1.50 -5.97
N ILE A 21 1.81 0.56 -6.51
CA ILE A 21 3.06 0.08 -5.92
C ILE A 21 4.23 0.30 -6.88
N LEU A 22 5.38 0.66 -6.31
CA LEU A 22 6.69 0.55 -6.94
C LEU A 22 7.47 -0.57 -6.21
N ALA A 23 7.56 -1.74 -6.83
CA ALA A 23 8.25 -2.89 -6.26
C ALA A 23 9.73 -2.91 -6.69
N LYS A 24 10.61 -2.97 -5.70
CA LYS A 24 12.07 -3.05 -5.82
C LYS A 24 12.55 -4.44 -5.39
N PRO A 25 12.79 -5.37 -6.33
CA PRO A 25 13.20 -6.75 -6.04
C PRO A 25 14.66 -6.82 -5.58
N ASN A 26 15.12 -8.03 -5.22
CA ASN A 26 16.49 -8.32 -4.73
C ASN A 26 16.89 -7.52 -3.48
N ALA A 27 15.93 -7.15 -2.64
CA ALA A 27 16.23 -6.53 -1.36
C ALA A 27 16.76 -7.55 -0.35
N SER A 28 17.48 -7.10 0.68
CA SER A 28 17.89 -7.99 1.78
C SER A 28 16.72 -8.53 2.60
N LYS A 29 15.56 -7.86 2.57
CA LYS A 29 14.32 -8.25 3.24
C LYS A 29 13.11 -7.54 2.62
N ASN A 30 11.92 -8.09 2.84
CA ASN A 30 10.66 -7.42 2.50
C ASN A 30 10.41 -6.22 3.41
N MET A 31 9.97 -5.08 2.87
CA MET A 31 9.74 -3.86 3.65
C MET A 31 8.84 -2.87 2.92
N ILE A 32 7.99 -2.17 3.69
CA ILE A 32 7.30 -0.96 3.23
C ILE A 32 8.35 0.17 3.16
N GLY A 33 8.53 0.75 1.97
CA GLY A 33 9.42 1.87 1.72
C GLY A 33 8.66 3.13 1.33
N VAL A 34 9.42 4.17 0.97
CA VAL A 34 8.89 5.43 0.46
C VAL A 34 9.27 5.55 -1.01
N CYS A 35 8.35 6.01 -1.87
CA CYS A 35 8.73 6.56 -3.17
C CYS A 35 8.82 8.08 -3.04
N THR A 36 10.01 8.65 -3.22
CA THR A 36 10.22 10.10 -3.14
C THR A 36 10.06 10.81 -4.48
N LYS A 37 9.90 10.04 -5.57
CA LYS A 37 9.86 10.54 -6.95
C LYS A 37 8.59 10.12 -7.71
N CYS A 38 7.66 9.46 -7.04
CA CYS A 38 6.45 8.92 -7.66
C CYS A 38 5.34 8.75 -6.62
N GLU A 39 4.10 8.81 -7.06
CA GLU A 39 2.90 8.66 -6.23
C GLU A 39 2.53 7.18 -6.09
N ARG A 40 3.47 6.40 -5.56
CA ARG A 40 3.32 4.95 -5.35
C ARG A 40 3.89 4.55 -4.01
N LEU A 41 3.29 3.53 -3.41
CA LEU A 41 3.86 2.84 -2.26
C LEU A 41 5.12 2.11 -2.70
N GLY A 42 6.27 2.53 -2.19
CA GLY A 42 7.52 1.81 -2.41
C GLY A 42 7.50 0.49 -1.65
N LEU A 43 7.78 -0.63 -2.31
CA LEU A 43 7.96 -1.92 -1.64
C LEU A 43 9.32 -2.50 -1.99
N ARG A 44 10.08 -2.89 -0.98
CA ARG A 44 11.30 -3.67 -1.17
C ARG A 44 10.93 -5.14 -1.03
N ILE A 45 11.32 -5.96 -2.00
CA ILE A 45 10.96 -7.38 -2.06
C ILE A 45 12.25 -8.19 -2.14
N ALA A 46 12.39 -9.18 -1.27
CA ALA A 46 13.60 -10.01 -1.22
C ALA A 46 13.70 -10.95 -2.42
N ALA A 47 12.56 -11.45 -2.89
CA ALA A 47 12.53 -12.35 -4.03
C ALA A 47 13.05 -11.68 -5.33
N PRO A 48 13.75 -12.45 -6.19
CA PRO A 48 14.22 -11.95 -7.49
C PRO A 48 13.08 -11.72 -8.48
N PRO A 49 13.27 -10.86 -9.50
CA PRO A 49 12.27 -10.57 -10.52
C PRO A 49 12.24 -11.62 -11.64
N VAL A 50 12.32 -12.90 -11.27
CA VAL A 50 12.28 -14.04 -12.21
C VAL A 50 11.03 -14.87 -11.94
N ASP A 51 10.40 -15.39 -12.99
CA ASP A 51 9.23 -16.28 -12.94
C ASP A 51 8.09 -15.78 -12.01
N GLY A 52 7.90 -14.46 -11.94
CA GLY A 52 6.89 -13.82 -11.09
C GLY A 52 7.10 -14.04 -9.58
N LYS A 53 8.27 -14.51 -9.13
CA LYS A 53 8.57 -14.74 -7.70
C LYS A 53 8.44 -13.46 -6.88
N ALA A 54 8.95 -12.33 -7.40
CA ALA A 54 8.76 -11.02 -6.77
C ALA A 54 7.28 -10.66 -6.57
N ASN A 55 6.41 -10.91 -7.56
CA ASN A 55 4.98 -10.60 -7.46
C ASN A 55 4.28 -11.50 -6.42
N LYS A 56 4.60 -12.79 -6.40
CA LYS A 56 4.06 -13.73 -5.40
C LYS A 56 4.46 -13.34 -3.99
N GLU A 57 5.73 -13.02 -3.79
CA GLU A 57 6.27 -12.61 -2.49
C GLU A 57 5.72 -11.25 -2.05
N MET A 58 5.57 -10.29 -2.96
CA MET A 58 4.94 -8.99 -2.70
C MET A 58 3.51 -9.15 -2.18
N LEU A 59 2.68 -9.96 -2.85
CA LEU A 59 1.30 -10.17 -2.43
C LEU A 59 1.22 -10.92 -1.10
N LYS A 60 2.15 -11.85 -0.84
CA LYS A 60 2.24 -12.55 0.45
C LYS A 60 2.64 -11.58 1.57
N PHE A 61 3.62 -10.73 1.31
CA PHE A 61 4.07 -9.71 2.25
C PHE A 61 2.96 -8.69 2.57
N LEU A 62 2.25 -8.20 1.55
CA LEU A 62 1.10 -7.30 1.75
C LEU A 62 -0.02 -7.97 2.52
N ALA A 63 -0.42 -9.19 2.16
CA ALA A 63 -1.47 -9.92 2.88
C ALA A 63 -1.13 -10.06 4.37
N SER A 64 0.12 -10.43 4.67
CA SER A 64 0.61 -10.54 6.06
C SER A 64 0.64 -9.19 6.78
N THR A 65 1.05 -8.13 6.09
CA THR A 65 1.14 -6.78 6.67
C THR A 65 -0.25 -6.23 7.00
N LEU A 66 -1.22 -6.46 6.12
CA LEU A 66 -2.59 -6.00 6.26
C LEU A 66 -3.43 -6.92 7.17
N GLY A 67 -2.95 -8.13 7.47
CA GLY A 67 -3.69 -9.11 8.26
C GLY A 67 -4.93 -9.67 7.53
N ILE A 68 -4.88 -9.73 6.19
CA ILE A 68 -5.98 -10.23 5.34
C ILE A 68 -5.58 -11.51 4.61
N ARG A 69 -6.58 -12.23 4.08
CA ARG A 69 -6.32 -13.41 3.24
C ARG A 69 -5.62 -13.01 1.95
N ARG A 70 -4.65 -13.81 1.50
CA ARG A 70 -3.99 -13.59 0.19
C ARG A 70 -5.03 -13.54 -0.95
N SER A 71 -6.06 -14.38 -0.92
CA SER A 71 -7.09 -14.42 -1.97
C SER A 71 -7.80 -13.08 -2.19
N ALA A 72 -7.84 -12.21 -1.18
CA ALA A 72 -8.40 -10.86 -1.29
C ALA A 72 -7.51 -9.86 -2.04
N LEU A 73 -6.30 -10.27 -2.44
CA LEU A 73 -5.34 -9.46 -3.17
C LEU A 73 -5.14 -10.00 -4.59
N SER A 74 -5.24 -9.09 -5.56
CA SER A 74 -4.98 -9.36 -6.98
C SER A 74 -4.18 -8.24 -7.60
N ILE A 75 -3.32 -8.57 -8.59
CA ILE A 75 -2.64 -7.56 -9.41
C ILE A 75 -3.56 -7.25 -10.59
N THR A 76 -3.93 -5.99 -10.74
CA THR A 76 -4.75 -5.51 -11.87
C THR A 76 -3.89 -4.91 -12.98
N GLU A 77 -2.70 -4.41 -12.65
CA GLU A 77 -1.72 -3.93 -13.63
C GLU A 77 -0.31 -4.39 -13.23
N ASP A 78 0.45 -4.92 -14.18
CA ASP A 78 1.84 -5.35 -14.01
C ASP A 78 2.72 -4.77 -15.13
N ASN A 79 3.52 -3.76 -14.79
CA ASN A 79 4.44 -3.11 -15.72
C ASN A 79 5.85 -3.01 -15.11
N GLY A 80 6.57 -4.12 -15.16
CA GLY A 80 7.97 -4.18 -14.72
C GLY A 80 8.08 -4.05 -13.21
N GLU A 81 8.51 -2.89 -12.70
CA GLU A 81 8.56 -2.59 -11.26
C GLU A 81 7.23 -2.01 -10.73
N LEU A 82 6.40 -1.46 -11.62
CA LEU A 82 5.14 -0.80 -11.27
C LEU A 82 4.01 -1.83 -11.20
N LYS A 83 3.26 -1.83 -10.09
CA LYS A 83 2.08 -2.69 -9.93
C LYS A 83 0.89 -1.88 -9.46
N THR A 84 -0.29 -2.37 -9.80
CA THR A 84 -1.54 -1.94 -9.18
C THR A 84 -2.15 -3.16 -8.53
N VAL A 85 -2.34 -3.10 -7.22
CA VAL A 85 -2.90 -4.19 -6.42
C VAL A 85 -4.28 -3.79 -5.95
N LYS A 86 -5.28 -4.61 -6.27
CA LYS A 86 -6.64 -4.49 -5.76
C LYS A 86 -6.78 -5.32 -4.50
N VAL A 87 -7.41 -4.72 -3.49
CA VAL A 87 -7.90 -5.37 -2.28
C VAL A 87 -9.42 -5.45 -2.37
N ASP A 88 -9.97 -6.66 -2.32
CA ASP A 88 -11.42 -6.86 -2.46
C ASP A 88 -12.19 -6.13 -1.35
N ALA A 89 -13.28 -5.47 -1.74
CA ALA A 89 -14.17 -4.75 -0.82
C ALA A 89 -14.59 -5.62 0.37
N GLY A 90 -14.66 -5.02 1.56
CA GLY A 90 -15.01 -5.71 2.81
C GLY A 90 -13.88 -6.55 3.43
N SER A 91 -12.70 -6.63 2.81
CA SER A 91 -11.56 -7.35 3.39
C SER A 91 -10.86 -6.57 4.51
N ILE A 92 -10.83 -5.24 4.40
CA ILE A 92 -10.27 -4.29 5.37
C ILE A 92 -10.79 -2.88 5.05
N PHE A 93 -10.94 -2.03 6.06
CA PHE A 93 -11.24 -0.60 5.86
C PHE A 93 -9.98 0.19 5.46
N ILE A 94 -10.13 1.27 4.69
CA ILE A 94 -8.96 2.01 4.18
C ILE A 94 -8.15 2.64 5.31
N GLU A 95 -8.80 3.11 6.37
CA GLU A 95 -8.16 3.70 7.54
C GLU A 95 -7.28 2.68 8.26
N GLU A 96 -7.80 1.45 8.45
CA GLU A 96 -7.05 0.36 9.07
C GLU A 96 -5.89 -0.10 8.16
N LEU A 97 -6.12 -0.16 6.85
CA LEU A 97 -5.08 -0.46 5.87
C LEU A 97 -3.95 0.58 5.93
N LEU A 98 -4.28 1.87 5.95
CA LEU A 98 -3.31 2.95 6.03
C LEU A 98 -2.54 2.90 7.35
N ALA A 99 -3.22 2.67 8.48
CA ALA A 99 -2.59 2.50 9.78
C ALA A 99 -1.58 1.35 9.77
N LYS A 100 -1.95 0.18 9.22
CA LYS A 100 -1.05 -0.98 9.13
C LYS A 100 0.15 -0.74 8.23
N LEU A 101 -0.04 -0.04 7.09
CA LEU A 101 1.07 0.32 6.21
C LEU A 101 2.02 1.32 6.91
N MET A 102 1.48 2.27 7.66
CA MET A 102 2.27 3.20 8.47
C MET A 102 3.03 2.46 9.58
N ASP A 103 2.37 1.63 10.38
CA ASP A 103 3.01 0.87 11.45
C ASP A 103 4.16 0.00 10.91
N ALA A 104 3.94 -0.68 9.78
CA ALA A 104 4.97 -1.47 9.12
C ALA A 104 6.15 -0.64 8.60
N GLN A 105 5.92 0.64 8.29
CA GLN A 105 6.97 1.60 7.92
C GLN A 105 7.69 2.16 9.16
N TYR A 106 6.97 2.49 10.24
CA TYR A 106 7.50 3.17 11.44
C TYR A 106 8.11 2.22 12.49
N MET A 107 7.72 0.94 12.55
CA MET A 107 8.22 -0.03 13.54
C MET A 107 9.73 -0.35 13.46
N LYS A 108 10.50 0.28 12.56
CA LYS A 108 11.95 0.11 12.44
C LYS A 108 12.77 1.38 12.74
N THR A 109 12.14 2.52 13.02
CA THR A 109 12.82 3.70 13.57
C THR A 109 12.60 3.73 15.09
N SER A 110 13.67 3.56 15.88
CA SER A 110 13.58 3.72 17.33
C SER A 110 13.25 5.18 17.67
N TYR A 111 12.26 5.37 18.55
CA TYR A 111 12.00 6.53 19.43
C TYR A 111 11.13 7.73 18.95
N ILE A 112 10.09 7.99 19.79
CA ILE A 112 9.45 9.25 20.25
C ILE A 112 8.68 10.13 19.25
N GLY A 113 7.39 10.34 19.56
CA GLY A 113 6.65 11.56 19.23
C GLY A 113 5.75 11.46 18.00
N HIS A 114 4.51 11.02 18.19
CA HIS A 114 3.45 11.07 17.17
C HIS A 114 2.33 11.99 17.68
N PRO A 115 1.98 13.05 16.94
CA PRO A 115 0.57 13.12 16.50
C PRO A 115 0.30 13.76 15.11
N ASP A 116 1.28 14.23 14.33
CA ASP A 116 0.99 15.25 13.30
C ASP A 116 1.15 14.86 11.81
N TYR A 117 1.26 13.58 11.44
CA TYR A 117 1.50 13.23 10.03
C TYR A 117 0.26 12.89 9.19
N PHE A 118 -0.93 12.75 9.78
CA PHE A 118 -2.16 12.46 9.00
C PHE A 118 -3.32 13.44 9.24
N LYS A 119 -3.11 14.54 9.99
CA LYS A 119 -4.09 15.64 10.06
C LYS A 119 -4.16 16.48 8.78
N ILE A 120 -3.33 16.19 7.79
CA ILE A 120 -3.33 16.86 6.50
C ILE A 120 -3.72 15.84 5.43
N ASN A 121 -4.93 15.98 4.90
CA ASN A 121 -5.44 15.42 3.63
C ASN A 121 -6.38 14.19 3.66
N TYR A 122 -7.07 13.85 4.77
CA TYR A 122 -8.13 12.83 4.66
C TYR A 122 -9.54 13.22 5.14
N ILE A 123 -9.75 14.34 5.84
CA ILE A 123 -11.10 14.76 6.20
C ILE A 123 -11.11 16.29 6.36
N ASP A 124 -11.60 17.03 5.36
CA ASP A 124 -12.30 18.31 5.62
C ASP A 124 -13.30 18.73 4.52
N ASP A 125 -13.37 18.08 3.36
CA ASP A 125 -14.26 18.55 2.27
C ASP A 125 -15.56 17.75 2.04
N GLN A 126 -15.92 16.79 2.90
CA GLN A 126 -17.19 16.04 2.73
C GLN A 126 -18.15 16.00 3.93
N TYR A 127 -17.84 16.68 5.03
CA TYR A 127 -18.81 16.89 6.13
C TYR A 127 -18.64 18.28 6.76
N GLY A 128 -18.80 19.33 5.96
CA GLY A 128 -18.99 20.70 6.44
C GLY A 128 -20.39 21.17 6.06
N VAL A 129 -21.26 21.29 7.07
CA VAL A 129 -22.58 22.00 7.14
C VAL A 129 -23.33 22.34 5.85
#